data_AF-A0A822BKJ6-F1
#
_entry.id   AF-A0A822BKJ6-F1
#
_cell.length_a   1.000
_cell.length_b   1.000
_cell.length_c   1.000
_cell.angle_alpha   90.00
_cell.angle_beta   90.00
_cell.angle_gamma   90.00
#
_symmetry.space_group_name_H-M   'P 1'
#
loop_
_entity.id
_entity.type
_entity.pdbx_description
1 polymer ?
#
loop_
_entity_poly.entity_id
_entity_poly.type
_entity_poly.pdbx_seq_one_letter_code
_entity_poly.pdbx_strand_id
1 'polypeptide(L)'
;NVTNAINVLKNDKQLNLKNYNRLMPKRDDVRLSYMYFNPKPHKAGTPLRPIMNTIKAVTRPISDFLDELIRPIFDQYNKDNTIIDGVNLIKRLEQYATDGHLKESTQFCTFDINNLYTMLP
;
A
#
# COMPACT_ATOMS: atom_id res chain seq x y z
N ASN A 1 -13.69 -2.04 19.90
CA ASN A 1 -13.07 -3.37 20.01
C ASN A 1 -13.17 -4.07 18.67
N VAL A 2 -12.05 -4.43 18.02
CA VAL A 2 -11.99 -5.00 16.66
C VAL A 2 -12.81 -6.30 16.55
N THR A 3 -12.71 -7.20 17.53
CA THR A 3 -13.45 -8.47 17.52
C THR A 3 -14.96 -8.22 17.52
N ASN A 4 -15.44 -7.22 18.27
CA ASN A 4 -16.86 -6.87 18.29
C ASN A 4 -17.34 -6.37 16.92
N ALA A 5 -16.54 -5.53 16.24
CA ALA A 5 -16.88 -5.05 14.91
C ALA A 5 -16.96 -6.20 13.89
N ILE A 6 -16.00 -7.13 13.91
CA ILE A 6 -16.02 -8.31 13.03
C ILE A 6 -17.24 -9.19 13.31
N ASN A 7 -17.60 -9.39 14.59
CA ASN A 7 -18.78 -10.16 14.98
C ASN A 7 -20.08 -9.52 14.47
N VAL A 8 -20.22 -8.19 14.59
CA VAL A 8 -21.38 -7.45 14.03
C VAL A 8 -21.49 -7.68 12.53
N LEU A 9 -20.41 -7.46 11.78
CA LEU A 9 -20.39 -7.67 10.33
C LEU A 9 -20.72 -9.12 9.93
N LYS A 10 -20.33 -10.10 10.75
CA LYS A 10 -20.66 -11.51 10.54
C LYS A 10 -22.15 -11.78 10.76
N ASN A 11 -22.70 -11.27 11.85
CA ASN A 11 -24.11 -11.44 12.21
C ASN A 11 -25.03 -10.76 11.17
N ASP A 12 -24.61 -9.61 10.65
CA ASP A 12 -25.31 -8.87 9.59
C ASP A 12 -25.12 -9.50 8.20
N LYS A 13 -24.46 -10.66 8.11
CA LYS A 13 -24.15 -11.39 6.87
C LYS A 13 -23.33 -10.60 5.85
N GLN A 14 -22.63 -9.56 6.28
CA GLN A 14 -21.71 -8.77 5.46
C GLN A 14 -20.34 -9.45 5.30
N LEU A 15 -20.03 -10.45 6.14
CA LEU A 15 -18.83 -11.28 6.03
C LEU A 15 -19.15 -12.77 5.83
N ASN A 16 -18.61 -13.33 4.75
CA ASN A 16 -18.57 -14.79 4.57
C ASN A 16 -17.65 -15.44 5.62
N LEU A 17 -17.77 -16.77 5.79
CA LEU A 17 -17.02 -17.51 6.82
C LEU A 17 -15.50 -17.45 6.60
N LYS A 18 -15.04 -17.46 5.34
CA LYS A 18 -13.62 -17.37 4.99
C LYS A 18 -13.01 -16.05 5.47
N ASN A 19 -13.65 -14.92 5.15
CA ASN A 19 -13.20 -13.59 5.54
C ASN A 19 -13.31 -13.38 7.05
N TYR A 20 -14.37 -13.88 7.68
CA TYR A 20 -14.48 -13.87 9.15
C TYR A 20 -13.30 -14.57 9.82
N ASN A 21 -12.99 -15.81 9.42
CA ASN A 21 -11.88 -16.58 9.98
C ASN A 21 -10.52 -15.91 9.71
N ARG A 22 -10.36 -15.26 8.55
CA ARG A 22 -9.14 -14.52 8.20
C ARG A 22 -8.94 -13.27 9.05
N LEU A 23 -10.02 -12.53 9.32
CA LEU A 23 -9.98 -11.28 10.07
C LEU A 23 -9.88 -11.48 11.58
N MET A 24 -10.29 -12.66 12.08
CA MET A 24 -10.27 -12.95 13.50
C MET A 24 -8.84 -13.02 14.06
N PRO A 25 -8.50 -12.23 15.10
CA PRO A 25 -7.16 -12.23 15.66
C PRO A 25 -6.81 -13.58 16.30
N LYS A 26 -5.63 -14.10 16.01
CA LYS A 26 -5.09 -15.31 16.64
C LYS A 26 -4.23 -14.92 17.84
N ARG A 27 -4.63 -15.32 19.05
CA ARG A 27 -3.97 -14.87 20.30
C ARG A 27 -2.46 -15.10 20.30
N ASP A 28 -2.00 -16.24 19.79
CA ASP A 28 -0.58 -16.61 19.79
C ASP A 28 0.26 -15.89 18.72
N ASP A 29 -0.38 -15.17 17.80
CA ASP A 29 0.26 -14.55 16.63
C ASP A 29 0.03 -13.04 16.55
N VAL A 30 -0.52 -12.43 17.60
CA VAL A 30 -0.83 -11.00 17.64
C VAL A 30 0.24 -10.23 18.43
N ARG A 31 0.65 -9.08 17.91
CA ARG A 31 1.54 -8.12 18.58
C ARG A 31 0.95 -6.71 18.56
N LEU A 32 1.29 -5.92 19.57
CA LEU A 32 0.98 -4.50 19.58
C LEU A 32 1.81 -3.79 18.49
N SER A 33 1.17 -2.93 17.71
CA SER A 33 1.91 -2.02 16.82
C SER A 33 2.74 -1.04 17.63
N TYR A 34 3.92 -0.71 17.12
CA TYR A 34 4.78 0.29 17.75
C TYR A 34 5.44 1.16 16.70
N MET A 35 5.77 2.39 17.09
CA MET A 35 6.50 3.33 16.25
C MET A 35 7.99 3.21 16.52
N TYR A 36 8.79 3.29 15.46
CA TYR A 36 10.25 3.44 15.55
C TYR A 36 10.73 4.43 14.48
N PHE A 37 11.98 4.86 14.56
CA PHE A 37 12.52 5.90 13.70
C PHE A 37 13.72 5.40 12.92
N ASN A 38 13.67 5.52 11.59
CA ASN A 38 14.81 5.25 10.73
C ASN A 38 15.62 6.52 10.49
N PRO A 39 16.96 6.49 10.59
CA PRO A 39 17.79 7.65 10.31
C PRO A 39 17.70 8.09 8.84
N LYS A 40 17.72 9.41 8.63
CA LYS A 40 17.73 10.12 7.34
C LYS A 40 18.83 11.17 7.35
N PRO A 41 20.11 10.77 7.45
CA PRO A 41 21.24 11.69 7.62
C PRO A 41 21.43 12.65 6.43
N HIS A 42 20.89 12.31 5.26
CA HIS A 42 20.94 13.14 4.06
C HIS A 42 19.85 14.24 4.00
N LYS A 43 18.94 14.33 4.98
CA LYS A 43 17.92 15.40 5.05
C LYS A 43 18.25 16.39 6.18
N ALA A 44 18.56 17.63 5.82
CA ALA A 44 18.79 18.69 6.79
C ALA A 44 17.52 18.95 7.64
N GLY A 45 17.69 19.11 8.96
CA GLY A 45 16.61 19.43 9.90
C GLY A 45 15.63 18.30 10.24
N THR A 46 15.56 17.22 9.46
CA THR A 46 14.68 16.05 9.73
C THR A 46 15.46 14.75 9.69
N PRO A 47 16.26 14.45 10.73
CA PRO A 47 17.21 13.34 10.71
C PRO A 47 16.54 11.97 10.88
N LEU A 48 15.22 11.91 11.09
CA LEU A 48 14.48 10.69 11.40
C LEU A 48 13.22 10.58 10.55
N ARG A 49 12.91 9.37 10.10
CA ARG A 49 11.62 9.01 9.49
C ARG A 49 10.85 8.11 10.46
N PRO A 50 9.70 8.54 10.99
CA PRO A 50 8.84 7.66 11.78
C PRO A 50 8.30 6.54 10.90
N ILE A 51 8.29 5.32 11.43
CA ILE A 51 7.75 4.11 10.79
C ILE A 51 6.87 3.40 11.82
N MET A 52 5.66 3.01 11.40
CA MET A 52 4.79 2.15 12.19
C MET A 52 5.12 0.69 11.88
N ASN A 53 5.55 -0.07 12.88
CA ASN A 53 5.61 -1.52 12.77
C ASN A 53 4.21 -2.10 12.99
N THR A 54 3.64 -2.68 11.94
CA THR A 54 2.35 -3.37 11.97
C THR A 54 2.48 -4.87 11.70
N ILE A 55 3.70 -5.43 11.74
CA ILE A 55 3.92 -6.87 11.64
C ILE A 55 3.17 -7.55 12.78
N LYS A 56 2.29 -8.49 12.43
CA LYS A 56 1.43 -9.22 13.38
C LYS A 56 0.45 -8.33 14.17
N ALA A 57 0.22 -7.10 13.72
CA ALA A 57 -0.79 -6.24 14.32
C ALA A 57 -2.19 -6.80 14.09
N VAL A 58 -3.08 -6.61 15.07
CA VAL A 58 -4.51 -6.96 14.96
C VAL A 58 -5.17 -6.36 13.74
N THR A 59 -4.71 -5.17 13.31
CA THR A 59 -5.26 -4.43 12.18
C THR A 59 -4.70 -4.90 10.83
N ARG A 60 -3.64 -5.71 10.80
CA ARG A 60 -2.98 -6.11 9.54
C ARG A 60 -3.93 -6.87 8.59
N PRO A 61 -4.66 -7.92 9.03
CA PRO A 61 -5.61 -8.61 8.16
C PRO A 61 -6.74 -7.71 7.65
N ILE A 62 -7.10 -6.66 8.41
CA ILE A 62 -8.11 -5.68 8.00
C ILE A 62 -7.55 -4.82 6.87
N SER A 63 -6.32 -4.32 7.00
CA SER A 63 -5.65 -3.55 5.93
C SER A 63 -5.53 -4.37 4.65
N ASP A 64 -5.11 -5.63 4.75
CA ASP A 64 -4.98 -6.51 3.57
C ASP A 64 -6.37 -6.79 2.93
N PHE A 65 -7.42 -6.99 3.74
CA PHE A 65 -8.78 -7.16 3.23
C PHE A 65 -9.32 -5.90 2.54
N LEU A 66 -9.05 -4.71 3.10
CA LEU A 66 -9.45 -3.45 2.49
C LEU A 66 -8.69 -3.20 1.18
N ASP A 67 -7.39 -3.54 1.12
CA ASP A 67 -6.62 -3.47 -0.14
C ASP A 67 -7.27 -4.34 -1.22
N GLU A 68 -7.63 -5.59 -0.89
CA GLU A 68 -8.33 -6.48 -1.84
C GLU A 68 -9.68 -5.92 -2.33
N LEU A 69 -10.44 -5.26 -1.45
CA LEU A 69 -11.73 -4.66 -1.82
C LEU A 69 -11.56 -3.43 -2.72
N ILE A 70 -10.52 -2.62 -2.49
CA ILE A 70 -10.28 -1.36 -3.21
C ILE A 70 -9.47 -1.61 -4.50
N ARG A 71 -8.67 -2.67 -4.56
CA ARG A 71 -7.79 -3.00 -5.69
C ARG A 71 -8.50 -2.96 -7.05
N PRO A 72 -9.72 -3.52 -7.24
CA PRO A 72 -10.40 -3.44 -8.53
C PRO A 72 -10.68 -2.00 -8.99
N ILE A 73 -11.00 -1.10 -8.06
CA ILE A 73 -11.22 0.33 -8.35
C ILE A 73 -9.89 0.96 -8.76
N PHE A 74 -8.83 0.68 -8.01
CA PHE A 74 -7.49 1.15 -8.36
C PHE A 74 -7.08 0.68 -9.76
N ASP A 75 -7.28 -0.60 -10.06
CA ASP A 75 -6.90 -1.20 -11.34
C ASP A 75 -7.71 -0.64 -12.51
N GLN A 76 -8.99 -0.32 -12.29
CA GLN A 76 -9.85 0.28 -13.31
C GLN A 76 -9.38 1.68 -13.72
N TYR A 77 -8.95 2.52 -12.77
CA TYR A 77 -8.69 3.94 -13.04
C TYR A 77 -7.21 4.30 -13.14
N ASN A 78 -6.32 3.55 -12.49
CA ASN A 78 -4.94 4.00 -12.28
C ASN A 78 -3.89 3.03 -12.84
N LYS A 79 -4.28 1.83 -13.28
CA LYS A 79 -3.32 0.81 -13.73
C LYS A 79 -2.46 1.28 -14.90
N ASP A 80 -3.05 1.99 -15.86
CA ASP A 80 -2.33 2.46 -17.05
C ASP A 80 -1.36 3.62 -16.75
N ASN A 81 -1.68 4.42 -15.74
CA ASN A 81 -0.90 5.59 -15.35
C ASN A 81 0.07 5.32 -14.19
N THR A 82 0.02 4.13 -13.58
CA THR A 82 0.86 3.77 -12.44
C THR A 82 1.85 2.70 -12.83
N ILE A 83 3.12 2.91 -12.49
CA ILE A 83 4.15 1.88 -12.54
C ILE A 83 4.07 1.05 -11.26
N ILE A 84 3.85 -0.25 -11.39
CA ILE A 84 3.59 -1.14 -10.25
C ILE A 84 4.89 -1.66 -9.63
N ASP A 85 5.88 -1.96 -10.47
CA ASP A 85 7.19 -2.46 -10.07
C ASP A 85 8.25 -2.20 -11.17
N GLY A 86 9.49 -2.58 -10.90
CA GLY A 86 10.61 -2.40 -11.84
C GLY A 86 10.46 -3.21 -13.13
N VAL A 87 9.88 -4.41 -13.09
CA VAL A 87 9.69 -5.24 -14.28
C VAL A 87 8.62 -4.62 -15.19
N ASN A 88 7.53 -4.11 -14.60
CA ASN A 88 6.49 -3.37 -15.29
C ASN A 88 7.04 -2.09 -15.93
N LEU A 89 7.93 -1.37 -15.24
CA LEU A 89 8.60 -0.20 -15.79
C LEU A 89 9.38 -0.54 -17.07
N ILE A 90 10.26 -1.56 -17.01
CA ILE A 90 11.09 -1.93 -18.15
C ILE A 90 10.23 -2.35 -19.35
N LYS A 91 9.22 -3.20 -19.14
CA LYS A 91 8.29 -3.62 -20.19
C LYS A 91 7.56 -2.43 -20.84
N ARG A 92 7.15 -1.44 -20.05
CA ARG A 92 6.51 -0.22 -20.58
C ARG A 92 7.46 0.65 -21.36
N LEU A 93 8.72 0.77 -20.94
CA LEU A 93 9.75 1.49 -21.68
C LEU A 93 10.09 0.80 -23.01
N GLU A 94 10.20 -0.53 -23.02
CA GLU A 94 10.40 -1.33 -24.24
C GLU A 94 9.24 -1.15 -25.23
N GLN A 95 8.00 -1.18 -24.74
CA GLN A 95 6.83 -0.91 -25.56
C GLN A 95 6.84 0.53 -26.10
N TYR A 96 7.12 1.52 -25.24
CA TYR A 96 7.22 2.93 -25.64
C TYR A 96 8.29 3.17 -26.72
N ALA A 97 9.40 2.44 -26.65
CA ALA A 97 10.43 2.45 -27.69
C ALA A 97 9.97 1.76 -28.97
N THR A 98 9.32 0.59 -28.85
CA THR A 98 8.78 -0.18 -29.99
C THR A 98 7.72 0.60 -30.76
N ASP A 99 6.90 1.38 -30.05
CA ASP A 99 5.87 2.26 -30.61
C ASP A 99 6.46 3.53 -31.27
N GLY A 100 7.78 3.71 -31.23
CA GLY A 100 8.48 4.84 -31.85
C GLY A 100 8.35 6.16 -31.08
N HIS A 101 7.95 6.11 -29.80
CA HIS A 101 7.81 7.31 -28.97
C HIS A 101 9.15 7.75 -28.35
N LEU A 102 10.15 6.87 -28.29
CA LEU A 102 11.51 7.20 -27.87
C LEU A 102 12.31 7.79 -29.05
N LYS A 103 12.44 9.11 -29.09
CA LYS A 103 13.16 9.87 -30.12
C LYS A 103 14.43 10.49 -29.52
N GLU A 104 15.36 10.93 -30.36
CA GLU A 104 16.55 11.67 -29.92
C GLU A 104 16.19 12.95 -29.15
N SER A 105 15.04 13.55 -29.44
CA SER A 105 14.51 14.72 -28.74
C SER A 105 13.77 14.41 -27.44
N THR A 106 13.60 13.13 -27.09
CA THR A 106 12.89 12.73 -25.86
C THR A 106 13.72 13.09 -24.64
N GLN A 107 13.12 13.84 -23.71
CA GLN A 107 13.74 14.21 -22.45
C GLN A 107 13.24 13.33 -21.32
N PHE A 108 14.14 12.99 -20.39
CA PHE A 108 13.79 12.29 -19.17
C PHE A 108 13.68 13.28 -18.01
N CYS A 109 12.50 13.36 -17.41
CA CYS A 109 12.22 14.25 -16.30
C CYS A 109 11.96 13.42 -15.04
N THR A 110 12.50 13.87 -13.91
CA THR A 110 12.24 13.25 -12.60
C THR A 110 11.61 14.28 -11.68
N PHE A 111 10.57 13.86 -10.97
CA PHE A 111 9.89 14.65 -9.96
C PHE A 111 9.86 13.84 -8.67
N ASP A 112 10.15 14.49 -7.55
CA ASP A 112 10.04 13.89 -6.22
C ASP A 112 8.88 14.52 -5.46
N ILE A 113 7.95 13.68 -5.00
CA ILE A 113 6.81 14.12 -4.18
C ILE A 113 7.21 14.01 -2.72
N ASN A 114 7.32 15.15 -2.05
CA ASN A 114 7.61 15.19 -0.63
C ASN A 114 6.37 14.88 0.21
N ASN A 115 6.58 14.13 1.30
CA ASN A 115 5.57 13.92 2.34
C ASN A 115 4.24 13.30 1.87
N LEU A 116 4.27 12.47 0.82
CA LEU A 116 3.08 11.85 0.20
C LEU A 116 2.08 11.28 1.23
N TYR A 117 2.57 10.53 2.22
CA TYR A 117 1.71 9.89 3.23
C TYR A 117 1.05 10.86 4.22
N THR A 118 1.64 12.02 4.48
CA THR A 118 1.09 13.00 5.44
C THR A 118 0.36 14.15 4.76
N MET A 119 0.32 14.16 3.43
CA MET A 119 -0.31 15.20 2.59
C MET A 119 -1.55 14.67 1.86
N LEU A 120 -2.11 13.54 2.30
CA LEU A 120 -3.42 13.09 1.85
C LEU A 120 -4.47 14.09 2.38
N PRO A 121 -5.32 14.69 1.50
CA PRO A 121 -6.27 15.72 1.88
C PRO A 121 -7.39 15.23 2.80
#